data_AF-Q87Y69-F1
#
_entry.id   AF-Q87Y69-F1
#
_cell.length_a   1.000
_cell.length_b   1.000
_cell.length_c   1.000
_cell.angle_alpha   90.00
_cell.angle_beta   90.00
_cell.angle_gamma   90.00
#
_symmetry.space_group_name_H-M   'P 1'
#
loop_
_entity.id
_entity.type
_entity.pdbx_description
1 polymer ?
#
loop_
_entity_poly.entity_id
_entity_poly.type
_entity_poly.pdbx_seq_one_letter_code
_entity_poly.pdbx_strand_id
1 'polypeptide(L)'
;MPWYKTGTVSVTQNSNAVIGIGTAFIANSRVGDGFRGPDGGWYEVTNIASDTAMSISPNYQGATNGAGGYALAPLQGYVKESADRLRALVLQYGDKLAALGTTGNYDILPLNKGGTGVAVSSNAALLVALGAMPSTGGAYAPKFQNVQVSQVSVTATQGGYMGWNEGYVPGFSGEVAFVCNKGGGTGGFTFSTVNANNTERTGVATLTSAGVFNASGLQLAGRNVVEAGSNTNGNFVRFGDGTQICWNRAYAFGPSGAGITATAFWTPPMPFVGNAAEISVTLQFAESSDNFTCSRISGYMVAGSETRATITANFSVSQVYRLGLMAIGRWF
;
A
#
# COMPACT_ATOMS: atom_id res chain seq x y z
N MET A 1 -31.97 -35.13 -58.16
CA MET A 1 -31.19 -36.39 -58.18
C MET A 1 -32.09 -37.48 -58.73
N PRO A 2 -31.69 -38.21 -59.79
CA PRO A 2 -32.50 -39.28 -60.35
C PRO A 2 -32.62 -40.45 -59.35
N TRP A 3 -33.79 -41.06 -59.25
CA TRP A 3 -33.99 -42.26 -58.43
C TRP A 3 -33.17 -43.43 -58.97
N TYR A 4 -32.64 -44.26 -58.07
CA TYR A 4 -31.85 -45.44 -58.46
C TYR A 4 -32.77 -46.57 -58.91
N LYS A 5 -32.53 -47.13 -60.10
CA LYS A 5 -33.40 -48.13 -60.76
C LYS A 5 -32.62 -49.25 -61.47
N THR A 6 -31.31 -49.35 -61.23
CA THR A 6 -30.45 -50.30 -61.94
C THR A 6 -30.66 -51.71 -61.41
N GLY A 7 -30.76 -52.69 -62.31
CA GLY A 7 -31.04 -54.09 -61.97
C GLY A 7 -32.53 -54.39 -61.79
N THR A 8 -32.84 -55.59 -61.32
CA THR A 8 -34.21 -56.06 -61.04
C THR A 8 -34.32 -56.59 -59.62
N VAL A 9 -35.53 -56.60 -59.07
CA VAL A 9 -35.79 -57.14 -57.73
C VAL A 9 -36.78 -58.28 -57.75
N SER A 10 -36.51 -59.30 -56.95
CA SER A 10 -37.43 -60.36 -56.59
C SER A 10 -38.10 -60.01 -55.27
N VAL A 11 -39.43 -59.97 -55.30
CA VAL A 11 -40.31 -59.62 -54.19
C VAL A 11 -41.45 -60.63 -54.09
N THR A 12 -41.69 -61.13 -52.89
CA THR A 12 -42.73 -62.13 -52.61
C THR A 12 -43.87 -61.47 -51.86
N GLN A 13 -45.12 -61.74 -52.27
CA GLN A 13 -46.29 -61.24 -51.58
C GLN A 13 -46.24 -61.59 -50.09
N ASN A 14 -46.59 -60.63 -49.23
CA ASN A 14 -46.54 -60.72 -47.77
C ASN A 14 -45.14 -60.97 -47.18
N SER A 15 -44.06 -60.74 -47.93
CA SER A 15 -42.68 -60.77 -47.44
C SER A 15 -42.10 -59.36 -47.34
N ASN A 16 -41.20 -59.14 -46.38
CA ASN A 16 -40.41 -57.91 -46.28
C ASN A 16 -39.11 -57.98 -47.10
N ALA A 17 -38.73 -59.14 -47.63
CA ALA A 17 -37.46 -59.32 -48.31
C ALA A 17 -37.51 -58.85 -49.77
N VAL A 18 -36.54 -58.05 -50.15
CA VAL A 18 -36.30 -57.60 -51.53
C VAL A 18 -34.92 -58.10 -51.94
N ILE A 19 -34.88 -58.99 -52.94
CA ILE A 19 -33.64 -59.60 -53.42
C ILE A 19 -33.31 -59.06 -54.81
N GLY A 20 -32.24 -58.28 -54.92
CA GLY A 20 -31.79 -57.66 -56.14
C GLY A 20 -30.84 -58.51 -56.98
N ILE A 21 -30.90 -58.35 -58.29
CA ILE A 21 -29.93 -58.86 -59.26
C ILE A 21 -29.39 -57.66 -60.04
N GLY A 22 -28.05 -57.50 -60.05
CA GLY A 22 -27.41 -56.35 -60.68
C GLY A 22 -27.69 -55.01 -59.96
N THR A 23 -28.08 -55.08 -58.70
CA THR A 23 -28.33 -53.92 -57.83
C THR A 23 -27.09 -53.58 -56.99
N ALA A 24 -27.05 -52.35 -56.49
CA ALA A 24 -26.03 -51.82 -55.60
C ALA A 24 -26.70 -51.01 -54.47
N PHE A 25 -27.49 -51.71 -53.65
CA PHE A 25 -28.34 -51.09 -52.63
C PHE A 25 -27.55 -50.29 -51.58
N ILE A 26 -26.37 -50.74 -51.15
CA ILE A 26 -25.60 -50.07 -50.09
C ILE A 26 -25.13 -48.70 -50.58
N ALA A 27 -24.67 -48.62 -51.83
CA ALA A 27 -24.14 -47.38 -52.39
C ALA A 27 -25.24 -46.35 -52.72
N ASN A 28 -26.49 -46.78 -52.93
CA ASN A 28 -27.54 -45.96 -53.54
C ASN A 28 -28.80 -45.78 -52.68
N SER A 29 -28.85 -46.35 -51.48
CA SER A 29 -29.98 -46.23 -50.56
C SER A 29 -29.51 -46.29 -49.12
N ARG A 30 -30.36 -45.83 -48.21
CA ARG A 30 -30.19 -45.96 -46.77
C ARG A 30 -31.48 -46.45 -46.13
N VAL A 31 -31.39 -46.91 -44.89
CA VAL A 31 -32.58 -47.19 -44.06
C VAL A 31 -33.37 -45.89 -43.90
N GLY A 32 -34.70 -45.97 -44.09
CA GLY A 32 -35.62 -44.83 -44.10
C GLY A 32 -35.92 -44.26 -45.50
N ASP A 33 -35.21 -44.69 -46.55
CA ASP A 33 -35.53 -44.29 -47.93
C ASP A 33 -36.80 -44.97 -48.45
N GLY A 34 -37.38 -44.37 -49.48
CA GLY A 34 -38.57 -44.89 -50.14
C GLY A 34 -38.20 -45.91 -51.22
N PHE A 35 -38.65 -47.15 -51.07
CA PHE A 35 -38.63 -48.16 -52.11
C PHE A 35 -39.96 -48.19 -52.85
N ARG A 36 -39.92 -48.00 -54.16
CA ARG A 36 -41.08 -48.22 -55.04
C ARG A 36 -41.00 -49.60 -55.66
N GLY A 37 -41.92 -50.48 -55.30
CA GLY A 37 -41.96 -51.85 -55.78
C GLY A 37 -42.43 -51.99 -57.23
N PRO A 38 -42.33 -53.20 -57.82
CA PRO A 38 -42.81 -53.50 -59.17
C PRO A 38 -44.32 -53.35 -59.35
N ASP A 39 -45.06 -53.44 -58.25
CA ASP A 39 -46.49 -53.13 -58.14
C ASP A 39 -46.79 -51.62 -58.19
N GLY A 40 -45.75 -50.78 -58.18
CA GLY A 40 -45.85 -49.33 -58.13
C GLY A 40 -46.11 -48.77 -56.73
N GLY A 41 -46.25 -49.63 -55.71
CA GLY A 41 -46.48 -49.28 -54.32
C GLY A 41 -45.23 -48.72 -53.63
N TRP A 42 -45.43 -47.93 -52.57
CA TRP A 42 -44.36 -47.31 -51.78
C TRP A 42 -44.17 -48.02 -50.45
N TYR A 43 -42.91 -48.30 -50.14
CA TYR A 43 -42.49 -49.00 -48.94
C TYR A 43 -41.28 -48.28 -48.33
N GLU A 44 -41.16 -48.33 -47.01
CA GLU A 44 -39.99 -47.83 -46.28
C GLU A 44 -38.90 -48.91 -46.25
N VAL A 45 -37.67 -48.55 -46.61
CA VAL A 45 -36.51 -49.43 -46.45
C VAL A 45 -36.16 -49.53 -44.96
N THR A 46 -36.26 -50.71 -44.36
CA THR A 46 -36.00 -50.93 -42.92
C THR A 46 -34.61 -51.49 -42.63
N ASN A 47 -33.98 -52.16 -43.59
CA ASN A 47 -32.64 -52.70 -43.47
C ASN A 47 -32.00 -52.85 -44.86
N ILE A 48 -30.69 -52.72 -44.96
CA ILE A 48 -29.91 -53.04 -46.17
C ILE A 48 -28.83 -54.02 -45.75
N ALA A 49 -29.03 -55.30 -46.07
CA ALA A 49 -28.14 -56.38 -45.66
C ALA A 49 -26.94 -56.53 -46.60
N SER A 50 -27.12 -56.23 -47.89
CA SER A 50 -26.06 -56.25 -48.91
C SER A 50 -26.45 -55.38 -50.11
N ASP A 51 -25.56 -55.27 -51.11
CA ASP A 51 -25.89 -54.64 -52.40
C ASP A 51 -27.05 -55.32 -53.15
N THR A 52 -27.42 -56.54 -52.76
CA THR A 52 -28.45 -57.38 -53.39
C THR A 52 -29.55 -57.82 -52.45
N ALA A 53 -29.55 -57.41 -51.18
CA ALA A 53 -30.60 -57.78 -50.24
C ALA A 53 -30.95 -56.62 -49.32
N MET A 54 -32.24 -56.27 -49.29
CA MET A 54 -32.80 -55.27 -48.40
C MET A 54 -34.15 -55.72 -47.84
N SER A 55 -34.60 -55.05 -46.78
CA SER A 55 -35.90 -55.29 -46.17
C SER A 55 -36.77 -54.03 -46.25
N ILE A 56 -38.08 -54.22 -46.43
CA ILE A 56 -39.06 -53.15 -46.56
C ILE A 56 -40.22 -53.27 -45.55
N SER A 57 -40.90 -52.15 -45.27
CA SER A 57 -42.11 -52.09 -44.45
C SER A 57 -43.15 -51.15 -45.07
N PRO A 58 -44.45 -51.52 -45.08
CA PRO A 58 -45.00 -52.82 -44.72
C PRO A 58 -44.50 -53.94 -45.65
N ASN A 59 -44.83 -55.21 -45.35
CA ASN A 59 -44.49 -56.32 -46.25
C ASN A 59 -45.09 -56.09 -47.65
N TYR A 60 -44.43 -56.58 -48.70
CA TYR A 60 -44.82 -56.37 -50.09
C TYR A 60 -46.25 -56.84 -50.36
N GLN A 61 -47.09 -55.94 -50.87
CA GLN A 61 -48.54 -56.14 -50.98
C GLN A 61 -48.98 -56.65 -52.37
N GLY A 62 -48.18 -56.36 -53.40
CA GLY A 62 -48.42 -56.81 -54.76
C GLY A 62 -48.25 -58.33 -54.97
N ALA A 63 -48.62 -58.81 -56.15
CA ALA A 63 -48.37 -60.19 -56.55
C ALA A 63 -46.86 -60.47 -56.64
N THR A 64 -46.43 -61.66 -56.19
CA THR A 64 -45.04 -62.12 -56.23
C THR A 64 -44.43 -61.92 -57.62
N ASN A 65 -43.28 -61.27 -57.68
CA ASN A 65 -42.56 -60.97 -58.92
C ASN A 65 -41.08 -61.31 -58.74
N GLY A 66 -40.56 -62.23 -59.56
CA GLY A 66 -39.18 -62.70 -59.48
C GLY A 66 -38.14 -61.80 -60.16
N ALA A 67 -38.57 -60.81 -60.97
CA ALA A 67 -37.68 -59.90 -61.71
C ALA A 67 -38.41 -58.60 -62.07
N GLY A 68 -38.84 -57.85 -61.05
CA GLY A 68 -39.57 -56.61 -61.23
C GLY A 68 -38.68 -55.37 -61.33
N GLY A 69 -39.16 -54.33 -62.01
CA GLY A 69 -38.56 -52.99 -61.96
C GLY A 69 -38.87 -52.31 -60.63
N TYR A 70 -37.95 -51.47 -60.15
CA TYR A 70 -38.09 -50.76 -58.87
C TYR A 70 -37.50 -49.35 -58.96
N ALA A 71 -37.71 -48.55 -57.92
CA ALA A 71 -36.96 -47.32 -57.73
C ALA A 71 -36.66 -47.05 -56.25
N LEU A 72 -35.47 -46.56 -55.95
CA LEU A 72 -35.11 -46.03 -54.63
C LEU A 72 -35.11 -44.51 -54.67
N ALA A 73 -35.89 -43.91 -53.78
CA ALA A 73 -36.05 -42.47 -53.61
C ALA A 73 -35.51 -42.07 -52.23
N PRO A 74 -34.45 -41.23 -52.17
CA PRO A 74 -33.96 -40.72 -50.90
C PRO A 74 -35.02 -39.91 -50.15
N LEU A 75 -35.41 -40.32 -48.95
CA LEU A 75 -36.37 -39.59 -48.11
C LEU A 75 -35.58 -38.82 -47.04
N GLN A 76 -35.63 -37.48 -47.08
CA GLN A 76 -34.70 -36.62 -46.33
C GLN A 76 -34.98 -36.56 -44.81
N GLY A 77 -34.61 -37.60 -44.06
CA GLY A 77 -34.55 -37.57 -42.58
C GLY A 77 -33.36 -36.78 -42.01
N TYR A 78 -32.25 -36.68 -42.74
CA TYR A 78 -31.01 -36.03 -42.28
C TYR A 78 -31.10 -34.50 -42.12
N VAL A 79 -31.99 -33.84 -42.88
CA VAL A 79 -32.25 -32.41 -42.72
C VAL A 79 -33.01 -32.16 -41.42
N LYS A 80 -33.83 -33.11 -40.97
CA LYS A 80 -34.54 -33.02 -39.70
C LYS A 80 -33.62 -33.20 -38.51
N GLU A 81 -32.77 -34.22 -38.50
CA GLU A 81 -31.84 -34.43 -37.38
C GLU A 81 -30.82 -33.27 -37.24
N SER A 82 -30.31 -32.76 -38.36
CA SER A 82 -29.42 -31.59 -38.33
C SER A 82 -30.15 -30.32 -37.84
N ALA A 83 -31.40 -30.11 -38.26
CA ALA A 83 -32.23 -29.03 -37.75
C ALA A 83 -32.53 -29.18 -36.25
N ASP A 84 -32.80 -30.41 -35.77
CA ASP A 84 -33.06 -30.69 -34.36
C ASP A 84 -31.81 -30.46 -33.50
N ARG A 85 -30.62 -30.89 -33.98
CA ARG A 85 -29.34 -30.61 -33.31
C ARG A 85 -29.02 -29.12 -33.26
N LEU A 86 -29.27 -28.39 -34.36
CA LEU A 86 -29.10 -26.93 -34.38
C LEU A 86 -30.09 -26.23 -33.42
N ARG A 87 -31.35 -26.67 -33.40
CA ARG A 87 -32.36 -26.17 -32.47
C ARG A 87 -31.96 -26.41 -31.01
N ALA A 88 -31.43 -27.59 -30.69
CA ALA A 88 -30.93 -27.90 -29.36
C ALA A 88 -29.79 -26.94 -28.94
N LEU A 89 -28.87 -26.62 -29.85
CA LEU A 89 -27.81 -25.65 -29.61
C LEU A 89 -28.36 -24.23 -29.35
N VAL A 90 -29.32 -23.78 -30.17
CA VAL A 90 -29.97 -22.47 -29.99
C VAL A 90 -30.73 -22.40 -28.66
N LEU A 91 -31.43 -23.45 -28.25
CA LEU A 91 -32.14 -23.48 -26.96
C LEU A 91 -31.17 -23.46 -25.77
N GLN A 92 -30.03 -24.14 -25.86
CA GLN A 92 -29.07 -24.23 -24.76
C GLN A 92 -28.23 -22.96 -24.60
N TYR A 93 -27.88 -22.31 -25.72
CA TYR A 93 -26.89 -21.23 -25.75
C TYR A 93 -27.44 -19.90 -26.24
N GLY A 94 -28.59 -19.84 -26.92
CA GLY A 94 -29.15 -18.62 -27.50
C GLY A 94 -29.32 -17.51 -26.46
N ASP A 95 -30.05 -17.80 -25.37
CA ASP A 95 -30.26 -16.83 -24.28
C ASP A 95 -28.95 -16.47 -23.57
N LYS A 96 -28.00 -17.42 -23.46
CA LYS A 96 -26.69 -17.20 -22.83
C LYS A 96 -25.82 -16.26 -23.66
N LEU A 97 -25.75 -16.46 -24.98
CA LEU A 97 -25.02 -15.57 -25.88
C LEU A 97 -25.70 -14.20 -25.97
N ALA A 98 -27.04 -14.16 -26.01
CA ALA A 98 -27.78 -12.90 -25.98
C ALA A 98 -27.52 -12.11 -24.70
N ALA A 99 -27.42 -12.78 -23.56
CA ALA A 99 -27.13 -12.16 -22.27
C ALA A 99 -25.73 -11.53 -22.19
N LEU A 100 -24.76 -11.96 -23.00
CA LEU A 100 -23.45 -11.28 -23.10
C LEU A 100 -23.63 -9.86 -23.68
N GLY A 101 -24.59 -9.65 -24.57
CA GLY A 101 -24.82 -8.36 -25.20
C GLY A 101 -23.52 -7.79 -25.80
N THR A 102 -23.19 -6.54 -25.47
CA THR A 102 -21.97 -5.89 -25.99
C THR A 102 -20.66 -6.50 -25.48
N THR A 103 -20.66 -7.29 -24.40
CA THR A 103 -19.41 -7.85 -23.84
C THR A 103 -18.83 -8.95 -24.72
N GLY A 104 -19.66 -9.64 -25.51
CA GLY A 104 -19.24 -10.69 -26.44
C GLY A 104 -18.45 -10.18 -27.66
N ASN A 105 -18.35 -8.86 -27.85
CA ASN A 105 -17.64 -8.24 -29.00
C ASN A 105 -16.15 -7.96 -28.72
N TYR A 106 -15.63 -8.36 -27.56
CA TYR A 106 -14.27 -8.04 -27.13
C TYR A 106 -13.47 -9.31 -26.88
N ASP A 107 -12.28 -9.41 -27.48
CA ASP A 107 -11.31 -10.45 -27.14
C ASP A 107 -10.75 -10.27 -25.71
N ILE A 108 -10.64 -9.01 -25.27
CA ILE A 108 -10.25 -8.61 -23.92
C ILE A 108 -11.32 -7.67 -23.40
N LEU A 109 -12.05 -8.10 -22.38
CA LEU A 109 -13.16 -7.32 -21.84
C LEU A 109 -12.62 -6.02 -21.18
N PRO A 110 -13.09 -4.82 -21.58
CA PRO A 110 -12.62 -3.56 -21.03
C PRO A 110 -13.16 -3.29 -19.62
N LEU A 111 -12.50 -2.37 -18.92
CA LEU A 111 -12.82 -2.02 -17.53
C LEU A 111 -14.26 -1.50 -17.35
N ASN A 112 -14.74 -0.68 -18.30
CA ASN A 112 -16.10 -0.13 -18.30
C ASN A 112 -17.20 -1.19 -18.56
N LYS A 113 -16.82 -2.44 -18.84
CA LYS A 113 -17.70 -3.59 -19.00
C LYS A 113 -17.46 -4.68 -17.95
N GLY A 114 -16.72 -4.36 -16.87
CA GLY A 114 -16.42 -5.28 -15.77
C GLY A 114 -15.25 -6.23 -16.04
N GLY A 115 -14.53 -6.07 -17.14
CA GLY A 115 -13.29 -6.78 -17.40
C GLY A 115 -12.08 -6.09 -16.81
N THR A 116 -10.89 -6.54 -17.19
CA THR A 116 -9.61 -5.98 -16.75
C THR A 116 -8.98 -5.05 -17.78
N GLY A 117 -9.44 -5.09 -19.03
CA GLY A 117 -8.89 -4.31 -20.15
C GLY A 117 -7.48 -4.71 -20.58
N VAL A 118 -6.92 -5.81 -20.06
CA VAL A 118 -5.56 -6.26 -20.37
C VAL A 118 -5.51 -7.79 -20.49
N ALA A 119 -4.91 -8.30 -21.57
CA ALA A 119 -4.56 -9.72 -21.71
C ALA A 119 -3.23 -9.98 -21.02
N VAL A 120 -3.26 -10.80 -19.97
CA VAL A 120 -2.10 -11.09 -19.14
C VAL A 120 -2.05 -12.57 -18.81
N SER A 121 -0.83 -13.11 -18.74
CA SER A 121 -0.57 -14.53 -18.49
C SER A 121 -0.49 -14.90 -17.00
N SER A 122 -0.66 -13.93 -16.08
CA SER A 122 -0.66 -14.16 -14.63
C SER A 122 -1.34 -13.03 -13.85
N ASN A 123 -1.73 -13.32 -12.59
CA ASN A 123 -2.30 -12.33 -11.68
C ASN A 123 -1.33 -11.19 -11.33
N ALA A 124 -0.02 -11.46 -11.26
CA ALA A 124 0.97 -10.42 -10.97
C ALA A 124 1.05 -9.39 -12.11
N ALA A 125 1.10 -9.86 -13.35
CA ALA A 125 1.08 -8.99 -14.53
C ALA A 125 -0.23 -8.19 -14.63
N LEU A 126 -1.36 -8.80 -14.22
CA LEU A 126 -2.66 -8.13 -14.16
C LEU A 126 -2.66 -6.94 -13.18
N LEU A 127 -2.22 -7.16 -11.94
CA LEU A 127 -2.22 -6.13 -10.90
C LEU A 127 -1.36 -4.93 -11.30
N VAL A 128 -0.20 -5.19 -11.93
CA VAL A 128 0.67 -4.13 -12.46
C VAL A 128 -0.06 -3.33 -13.54
N ALA A 129 -0.71 -4.00 -14.49
CA ALA A 129 -1.37 -3.33 -15.60
C ALA A 129 -2.61 -2.51 -15.18
N LEU A 130 -3.27 -2.90 -14.09
CA LEU A 130 -4.37 -2.15 -13.47
C LEU A 130 -3.89 -1.03 -12.54
N GLY A 131 -2.59 -0.90 -12.29
CA GLY A 131 -2.06 0.03 -11.30
C GLY A 131 -2.50 -0.31 -9.87
N ALA A 132 -2.80 -1.58 -9.59
CA ALA A 132 -3.12 -2.05 -8.25
C ALA A 132 -1.84 -2.20 -7.42
N MET A 133 -1.94 -1.88 -6.13
CA MET A 133 -0.82 -2.08 -5.20
C MET A 133 -0.52 -3.59 -5.07
N PRO A 134 0.73 -4.02 -5.27
CA PRO A 134 1.06 -5.45 -5.18
C PRO A 134 0.90 -5.95 -3.74
N SER A 135 0.40 -7.18 -3.59
CA SER A 135 0.20 -7.82 -2.28
C SER A 135 1.52 -8.18 -1.57
N THR A 136 2.62 -8.26 -2.32
CA THR A 136 3.95 -8.59 -1.82
C THR A 136 4.93 -7.61 -2.43
N GLY A 137 5.67 -6.89 -1.58
CA GLY A 137 6.81 -6.01 -1.83
C GLY A 137 7.10 -5.58 -3.28
N GLY A 138 7.15 -4.27 -3.52
CA GLY A 138 7.60 -3.67 -4.78
C GLY A 138 7.71 -2.15 -4.65
N ALA A 139 8.39 -1.49 -5.58
CA ALA A 139 8.47 -0.04 -5.63
C ALA A 139 7.13 0.53 -6.12
N TYR A 140 6.21 0.77 -5.18
CA TYR A 140 4.91 1.38 -5.45
C TYR A 140 4.75 2.66 -4.63
N ALA A 141 4.35 3.75 -5.28
CA ALA A 141 4.22 5.07 -4.67
C ALA A 141 2.77 5.58 -4.83
N PRO A 142 1.81 5.04 -4.05
CA PRO A 142 0.41 5.48 -4.15
C PRO A 142 0.27 6.95 -3.75
N LYS A 143 -0.61 7.66 -4.45
CA LYS A 143 -1.05 9.00 -4.07
C LYS A 143 -2.39 8.90 -3.37
N PHE A 144 -2.48 9.44 -2.16
CA PHE A 144 -3.72 9.47 -1.40
C PHE A 144 -4.13 10.93 -1.17
N GLN A 145 -5.43 11.22 -1.25
CA GLN A 145 -5.96 12.50 -0.75
C GLN A 145 -6.03 12.47 0.79
N ASN A 146 -6.43 11.34 1.35
CA ASN A 146 -6.39 11.05 2.78
C ASN A 146 -6.09 9.56 3.00
N VAL A 147 -5.54 9.24 4.17
CA VAL A 147 -5.34 7.86 4.63
C VAL A 147 -6.10 7.71 5.94
N GLN A 148 -7.13 6.88 5.97
CA GLN A 148 -7.85 6.53 7.19
C GLN A 148 -7.27 5.24 7.77
N VAL A 149 -6.91 5.28 9.06
CA VAL A 149 -6.48 4.12 9.83
C VAL A 149 -7.49 3.94 10.96
N SER A 150 -8.06 2.74 11.10
CA SER A 150 -9.16 2.47 12.05
C SER A 150 -8.95 1.19 12.87
N GLN A 151 -7.74 0.64 12.82
CA GLN A 151 -7.38 -0.61 13.50
C GLN A 151 -6.05 -0.42 14.22
N VAL A 152 -5.85 -1.19 15.29
CA VAL A 152 -4.60 -1.24 16.06
C VAL A 152 -3.47 -1.77 15.17
N SER A 153 -2.25 -1.23 15.30
CA SER A 153 -1.08 -1.84 14.67
C SER A 153 -0.54 -2.98 15.55
N VAL A 154 -0.53 -4.21 15.03
CA VAL A 154 0.06 -5.38 15.71
C VAL A 154 1.21 -5.91 14.86
N THR A 155 2.44 -5.86 15.41
CA THR A 155 3.64 -6.03 14.59
C THR A 155 4.61 -7.02 15.22
N ALA A 156 4.43 -8.30 14.95
CA ALA A 156 5.51 -9.29 15.15
C ALA A 156 6.60 -9.17 14.06
N THR A 157 6.28 -8.51 12.95
CA THR A 157 7.17 -8.36 11.79
C THR A 157 7.93 -7.03 11.82
N GLN A 158 9.22 -7.06 11.48
CA GLN A 158 10.04 -5.86 11.35
C GLN A 158 9.46 -4.90 10.31
N GLY A 159 9.38 -3.60 10.62
CA GLY A 159 8.82 -2.60 9.71
C GLY A 159 8.31 -1.32 10.39
N GLY A 160 7.85 -0.37 9.57
CA GLY A 160 7.15 0.84 10.01
C GLY A 160 5.65 0.70 9.79
N TYR A 161 4.87 1.17 10.74
CA TYR A 161 3.42 0.99 10.75
C TYR A 161 2.68 2.22 11.27
N MET A 162 1.40 2.30 10.91
CA MET A 162 0.45 3.27 11.43
C MET A 162 -0.74 2.50 12.01
N GLY A 163 -1.17 2.85 13.22
CA GLY A 163 -2.29 2.24 13.93
C GLY A 163 -3.24 3.28 14.51
N TRP A 164 -4.40 2.82 14.96
CA TRP A 164 -5.43 3.63 15.60
C TRP A 164 -5.87 3.01 16.92
N ASN A 165 -5.93 3.83 17.96
CA ASN A 165 -6.41 3.51 19.29
C ASN A 165 -5.75 2.24 19.86
N GLU A 166 -4.41 2.23 19.88
CA GLU A 166 -3.63 1.07 20.30
C GLU A 166 -3.70 0.85 21.82
N GLY A 167 -3.92 1.90 22.60
CA GLY A 167 -4.01 1.82 24.06
C GLY A 167 -2.70 1.43 24.73
N TYR A 168 -1.56 1.56 24.04
CA TYR A 168 -0.24 1.21 24.55
C TYR A 168 0.21 2.16 25.66
N VAL A 169 -0.10 3.45 25.54
CA VAL A 169 0.20 4.46 26.56
C VAL A 169 -1.02 4.65 27.46
N PRO A 170 -0.93 4.40 28.78
CA PRO A 170 -2.06 4.60 29.68
C PRO A 170 -2.63 6.03 29.60
N GLY A 171 -3.94 6.14 29.49
CA GLY A 171 -4.67 7.42 29.44
C GLY A 171 -4.81 8.03 28.04
N PHE A 172 -4.23 7.42 27.01
CA PHE A 172 -4.47 7.80 25.63
C PHE A 172 -5.72 7.06 25.10
N SER A 173 -6.53 7.76 24.30
CA SER A 173 -7.71 7.20 23.63
C SER A 173 -7.95 7.94 22.31
N GLY A 174 -8.29 7.20 21.26
CA GLY A 174 -8.45 7.74 19.91
C GLY A 174 -7.13 8.24 19.32
N GLU A 175 -5.98 7.71 19.76
CA GLU A 175 -4.69 8.12 19.22
C GLU A 175 -4.38 7.46 17.86
N VAL A 176 -3.67 8.19 17.00
CA VAL A 176 -2.92 7.59 15.90
C VAL A 176 -1.54 7.22 16.43
N ALA A 177 -1.11 5.99 16.20
CA ALA A 177 0.22 5.53 16.54
C ALA A 177 1.08 5.41 15.28
N PHE A 178 2.32 5.87 15.35
CA PHE A 178 3.37 5.57 14.39
C PHE A 178 4.34 4.59 15.07
N VAL A 179 4.43 3.38 14.56
CA VAL A 179 5.14 2.28 15.22
C VAL A 179 6.32 1.84 14.37
N CYS A 180 7.50 1.78 14.97
CA CYS A 180 8.69 1.18 14.37
C CYS A 180 8.99 -0.14 15.09
N ASN A 181 8.69 -1.27 14.45
CA ASN A 181 9.26 -2.54 14.87
C ASN A 181 10.71 -2.59 14.36
N LYS A 182 11.66 -2.31 15.26
CA LYS A 182 13.08 -2.22 14.96
C LYS A 182 13.72 -3.53 14.49
N GLY A 183 13.07 -4.68 14.72
CA GLY A 183 13.68 -6.00 14.53
C GLY A 183 15.04 -6.09 15.22
N GLY A 184 16.06 -6.52 14.49
CA GLY A 184 17.46 -6.56 14.96
C GLY A 184 18.18 -5.20 14.97
N GLY A 185 17.56 -4.13 14.47
CA GLY A 185 18.18 -2.81 14.34
C GLY A 185 18.08 -1.92 15.59
N THR A 186 18.59 -0.69 15.45
CA THR A 186 18.57 0.37 16.47
C THR A 186 17.17 0.97 16.67
N GLY A 187 16.38 1.04 15.61
CA GLY A 187 15.02 1.61 15.62
C GLY A 187 14.99 3.13 15.70
N GLY A 188 13.79 3.69 15.60
CA GLY A 188 13.55 5.13 15.68
C GLY A 188 12.90 5.71 14.42
N PHE A 189 12.83 7.04 14.37
CA PHE A 189 12.24 7.81 13.27
C PHE A 189 13.18 8.92 12.84
N THR A 190 13.21 9.19 11.54
CA THR A 190 13.92 10.32 10.95
C THR A 190 12.92 11.19 10.18
N PHE A 191 12.92 12.48 10.48
CA PHE A 191 12.12 13.49 9.81
C PHE A 191 13.08 14.38 9.04
N SER A 192 12.82 14.62 7.75
CA SER A 192 13.68 15.45 6.92
C SER A 192 12.91 16.01 5.73
N THR A 193 13.29 17.19 5.27
CA THR A 193 12.85 17.73 3.98
C THR A 193 13.84 17.32 2.90
N VAL A 194 13.35 17.02 1.71
CA VAL A 194 14.16 16.69 0.55
C VAL A 194 13.86 17.67 -0.57
N ASN A 195 14.87 18.09 -1.31
CA ASN A 195 14.67 18.93 -2.50
C ASN A 195 13.99 18.16 -3.66
N ALA A 196 13.49 18.89 -4.66
CA ALA A 196 12.73 18.31 -5.77
C ALA A 196 13.50 17.25 -6.57
N ASN A 197 14.84 17.35 -6.61
CA ASN A 197 15.70 16.42 -7.33
C ASN A 197 16.18 15.23 -6.47
N ASN A 198 15.75 15.14 -5.21
CA ASN A 198 16.19 14.11 -4.25
C ASN A 198 17.72 14.06 -4.05
N THR A 199 18.41 15.19 -4.17
CA THR A 199 19.87 15.30 -4.03
C THR A 199 20.32 15.90 -2.70
N GLU A 200 19.43 16.57 -1.97
CA GLU A 200 19.75 17.22 -0.70
C GLU A 200 18.66 16.96 0.35
N ARG A 201 19.09 16.66 1.58
CA ARG A 201 18.23 16.55 2.76
C ARG A 201 18.54 17.65 3.75
N THR A 202 17.51 18.37 4.18
CA THR A 202 17.60 19.49 5.13
C THR A 202 16.59 19.32 6.26
N GLY A 203 16.75 20.08 7.35
CA GLY A 203 15.84 20.04 8.50
C GLY A 203 15.74 18.67 9.16
N VAL A 204 16.87 17.95 9.29
CA VAL A 204 16.88 16.58 9.81
C VAL A 204 16.64 16.58 11.32
N ALA A 205 15.63 15.85 11.76
CA ALA A 205 15.35 15.55 13.16
C ALA A 205 15.20 14.04 13.36
N THR A 206 15.59 13.53 14.52
CA THR A 206 15.52 12.09 14.84
C THR A 206 14.81 11.84 16.17
N LEU A 207 14.03 10.77 16.23
CA LEU A 207 13.51 10.20 17.47
C LEU A 207 14.13 8.82 17.66
N THR A 208 14.96 8.63 18.67
CA THR A 208 15.61 7.34 18.95
C THR A 208 14.64 6.36 19.62
N SER A 209 14.97 5.06 19.63
CA SER A 209 14.20 4.05 20.38
C SER A 209 14.20 4.25 21.90
N ALA A 210 15.12 5.06 22.42
CA ALA A 210 15.13 5.50 23.82
C ALA A 210 14.24 6.73 24.09
N GLY A 211 13.52 7.23 23.08
CA GLY A 211 12.65 8.39 23.20
C GLY A 211 13.37 9.75 23.14
N VAL A 212 14.63 9.79 22.72
CA VAL A 212 15.38 11.06 22.60
C VAL A 212 15.06 11.69 21.25
N PHE A 213 14.50 12.90 21.28
CA PHE A 213 14.25 13.71 20.08
C PHE A 213 15.38 14.71 19.85
N ASN A 214 16.11 14.57 18.76
CA ASN A 214 17.19 15.48 18.37
C ASN A 214 16.77 16.32 17.17
N ALA A 215 16.82 17.64 17.31
CA ALA A 215 16.58 18.59 16.21
C ALA A 215 17.43 19.85 16.39
N SER A 216 18.03 20.33 15.31
CA SER A 216 18.75 21.62 15.28
C SER A 216 17.73 22.77 15.16
N GLY A 217 17.22 23.26 16.30
CA GLY A 217 16.26 24.37 16.34
C GLY A 217 14.81 23.99 16.64
N LEU A 218 14.59 23.13 17.64
CA LEU A 218 13.23 22.82 18.10
C LEU A 218 12.56 24.05 18.73
N GLN A 219 11.48 24.53 18.11
CA GLN A 219 10.67 25.61 18.67
C GLN A 219 9.45 25.07 19.43
N LEU A 220 9.52 25.00 20.76
CA LEU A 220 8.38 24.72 21.64
C LEU A 220 7.73 26.05 22.06
N ALA A 221 6.48 26.28 21.64
CA ALA A 221 5.64 27.41 22.06
C ALA A 221 6.31 28.81 22.03
N GLY A 222 7.28 29.04 21.13
CA GLY A 222 7.99 30.31 20.97
C GLY A 222 8.93 30.72 22.11
N ARG A 223 9.20 29.87 23.12
CA ARG A 223 9.94 30.23 24.35
C ARG A 223 11.05 29.23 24.70
N ASN A 224 11.99 29.02 23.78
CA ASN A 224 13.02 27.98 23.91
C ASN A 224 14.32 28.52 24.48
N VAL A 225 15.15 27.63 25.00
CA VAL A 225 16.59 27.87 25.06
C VAL A 225 17.09 28.00 23.63
N VAL A 226 17.46 29.22 23.23
CA VAL A 226 18.03 29.56 21.91
C VAL A 226 19.48 29.13 21.84
N GLU A 227 20.20 29.28 22.94
CA GLU A 227 21.62 28.98 23.03
C GLU A 227 21.99 28.71 24.49
N ALA A 228 22.88 27.76 24.73
CA ALA A 228 23.52 27.58 26.03
C ALA A 228 24.97 27.17 25.83
N GLY A 229 25.84 27.60 26.74
CA GLY A 229 27.26 27.32 26.63
C GLY A 229 28.07 27.75 27.84
N SER A 230 29.39 27.67 27.70
CA SER A 230 30.33 28.08 28.74
C SER A 230 31.65 28.55 28.15
N ASN A 231 32.31 29.48 28.83
CA ASN A 231 33.70 29.86 28.60
C ASN A 231 34.42 30.04 29.95
N THR A 232 35.66 30.56 29.93
CA THR A 232 36.45 30.80 31.15
C THR A 232 35.78 31.72 32.17
N ASN A 233 34.83 32.55 31.73
CA ASN A 233 34.13 33.49 32.59
C ASN A 233 32.86 32.93 33.23
N GLY A 234 32.36 31.76 32.78
CA GLY A 234 31.19 31.10 33.35
C GLY A 234 30.32 30.41 32.30
N ASN A 235 29.06 30.19 32.68
CA ASN A 235 28.04 29.52 31.89
C ASN A 235 26.92 30.50 31.52
N PHE A 236 26.21 30.24 30.42
CA PHE A 236 25.05 31.04 30.03
C PHE A 236 23.94 30.20 29.42
N VAL A 237 22.74 30.74 29.47
CA VAL A 237 21.57 30.29 28.72
C VAL A 237 20.81 31.51 28.18
N ARG A 238 20.42 31.45 26.91
CA ARG A 238 19.57 32.44 26.23
C ARG A 238 18.22 31.82 25.97
N PHE A 239 17.16 32.55 26.29
CA PHE A 239 15.79 32.17 26.02
C PHE A 239 15.24 32.97 24.84
N GLY A 240 14.28 32.39 24.13
CA GLY A 240 13.65 32.96 22.94
C GLY A 240 12.77 34.17 23.23
N ASP A 241 12.44 34.41 24.50
CA ASP A 241 11.75 35.61 24.96
C ASP A 241 12.70 36.81 25.18
N GLY A 242 14.00 36.65 24.88
CA GLY A 242 15.04 37.64 25.08
C GLY A 242 15.71 37.59 26.44
N THR A 243 15.27 36.74 27.36
CA THR A 243 15.92 36.57 28.67
C THR A 243 17.28 35.89 28.49
N GLN A 244 18.33 36.41 29.12
CA GLN A 244 19.63 35.78 29.23
C GLN A 244 19.98 35.62 30.71
N ILE A 245 20.45 34.43 31.07
CA ILE A 245 21.01 34.16 32.40
C ILE A 245 22.47 33.76 32.21
N CYS A 246 23.35 34.49 32.86
CA CYS A 246 24.78 34.19 32.94
C CYS A 246 25.14 33.88 34.38
N TRP A 247 25.98 32.88 34.63
CA TRP A 247 26.42 32.56 35.98
C TRP A 247 27.86 32.04 36.03
N ASN A 248 28.52 32.28 37.17
CA ASN A 248 29.80 31.68 37.51
C ASN A 248 29.69 31.05 38.88
N ARG A 249 30.03 29.76 38.98
CA ARG A 249 29.88 28.99 40.22
C ARG A 249 31.04 29.16 41.18
N ALA A 250 32.18 29.76 40.84
CA ALA A 250 33.33 29.82 41.74
C ALA A 250 34.27 31.00 41.40
N TYR A 251 33.72 32.20 41.29
CA TYR A 251 34.50 33.39 40.98
C TYR A 251 35.49 33.70 42.12
N ALA A 252 36.77 33.90 41.78
CA ALA A 252 37.82 34.25 42.72
C ALA A 252 37.73 35.73 43.10
N PHE A 253 37.39 36.04 44.34
CA PHE A 253 37.39 37.41 44.85
C PHE A 253 38.54 37.62 45.83
N GLY A 254 39.47 38.51 45.50
CA GLY A 254 40.59 38.89 46.36
C GLY A 254 41.95 38.35 45.89
N PRO A 255 42.97 38.37 46.77
CA PRO A 255 42.86 38.69 48.20
C PRO A 255 42.51 40.18 48.43
N SER A 256 41.53 40.42 49.30
CA SER A 256 41.13 41.77 49.72
C SER A 256 41.60 42.04 51.15
N GLY A 257 42.14 43.23 51.43
CA GLY A 257 42.53 43.59 52.80
C GLY A 257 41.35 43.52 53.78
N ALA A 258 41.62 43.06 55.01
CA ALA A 258 40.62 42.90 56.06
C ALA A 258 39.91 44.23 56.39
N GLY A 259 38.58 44.21 56.47
CA GLY A 259 37.76 45.38 56.80
C GLY A 259 37.66 46.45 55.71
N ILE A 260 38.22 46.20 54.51
CA ILE A 260 38.19 47.14 53.39
C ILE A 260 37.11 46.72 52.39
N THR A 261 36.36 47.70 51.87
CA THR A 261 35.44 47.46 50.75
C THR A 261 36.25 47.30 49.46
N ALA A 262 36.45 46.06 49.04
CA ALA A 262 37.15 45.75 47.80
C ALA A 262 36.17 45.69 46.62
N THR A 263 36.69 45.98 45.42
CA THR A 263 35.94 45.93 44.16
C THR A 263 36.64 44.98 43.20
N ALA A 264 35.87 44.10 42.56
CA ALA A 264 36.31 43.21 41.49
C ALA A 264 35.36 43.32 40.30
N PHE A 265 35.79 42.83 39.15
CA PHE A 265 35.01 42.87 37.92
C PHE A 265 34.81 41.47 37.37
N TRP A 266 33.55 41.13 37.09
CA TRP A 266 33.20 39.91 36.38
C TRP A 266 32.67 40.29 34.99
N THR A 267 33.28 39.76 33.94
CA THR A 267 32.76 39.83 32.58
C THR A 267 31.83 38.65 32.39
N PRO A 268 30.51 38.82 32.22
CA PRO A 268 29.63 37.69 31.95
C PRO A 268 30.07 36.95 30.68
N PRO A 269 29.90 35.62 30.61
CA PRO A 269 30.30 34.82 29.45
C PRO A 269 29.70 35.29 28.12
N MET A 270 28.56 35.97 28.13
CA MET A 270 27.95 36.65 26.98
C MET A 270 27.48 38.06 27.37
N PRO A 271 27.57 39.06 26.48
CA PRO A 271 27.12 40.43 26.76
C PRO A 271 25.59 40.51 26.89
N PHE A 272 25.11 41.50 27.62
CA PHE A 272 23.69 41.87 27.69
C PHE A 272 23.40 43.07 26.79
N VAL A 273 22.14 43.23 26.36
CA VAL A 273 21.65 44.47 25.74
C VAL A 273 21.15 45.37 26.85
N GLY A 274 21.76 46.55 26.98
CA GLY A 274 21.65 47.35 28.19
C GLY A 274 22.19 46.63 29.43
N ASN A 275 21.91 47.20 30.59
CA ASN A 275 22.33 46.61 31.85
C ASN A 275 21.54 45.33 32.15
N ALA A 276 22.19 44.35 32.76
CA ALA A 276 21.48 43.25 33.40
C ALA A 276 20.45 43.82 34.40
N ALA A 277 19.22 43.30 34.33
CA ALA A 277 18.12 43.71 35.20
C ALA A 277 18.37 43.29 36.65
N GLU A 278 19.09 42.19 36.86
CA GLU A 278 19.42 41.67 38.19
C GLU A 278 20.84 41.10 38.21
N ILE A 279 21.58 41.38 39.28
CA ILE A 279 22.84 40.73 39.61
C ILE A 279 22.78 40.24 41.06
N SER A 280 22.86 38.92 41.22
CA SER A 280 22.97 38.28 42.53
C SER A 280 24.40 37.82 42.77
N VAL A 281 24.90 38.08 43.98
CA VAL A 281 26.23 37.66 44.44
C VAL A 281 26.04 36.89 45.73
N THR A 282 26.48 35.63 45.72
CA THR A 282 26.36 34.74 46.87
C THR A 282 27.75 34.31 47.30
N LEU A 283 28.05 34.43 48.58
CA LEU A 283 29.26 33.84 49.13
C LEU A 283 29.12 32.32 49.15
N GLN A 284 30.08 31.60 48.59
CA GLN A 284 30.09 30.14 48.66
C GLN A 284 30.98 29.63 49.79
N PHE A 285 32.26 29.96 49.75
CA PHE A 285 33.23 29.58 50.77
C PHE A 285 34.44 30.50 50.76
N ALA A 286 35.15 30.54 51.89
CA ALA A 286 36.47 31.14 52.03
C ALA A 286 37.53 30.07 51.72
N GLU A 287 38.70 30.46 51.18
CA GLU A 287 39.77 29.50 50.90
C GLU A 287 40.56 29.09 52.14
N SER A 288 40.53 29.89 53.20
CA SER A 288 40.98 29.50 54.54
C SER A 288 39.80 29.06 55.41
N SER A 289 40.11 28.34 56.50
CA SER A 289 39.15 27.94 57.53
C SER A 289 38.89 29.03 58.58
N ASP A 290 39.26 30.29 58.31
CA ASP A 290 39.12 31.37 59.29
C ASP A 290 37.64 31.72 59.52
N ASN A 291 37.28 32.01 60.77
CA ASN A 291 36.01 32.65 61.07
C ASN A 291 36.04 34.09 60.54
N PHE A 292 35.07 34.45 59.69
CA PHE A 292 34.96 35.80 59.14
C PHE A 292 33.53 36.31 59.24
N THR A 293 33.38 37.62 59.17
CA THR A 293 32.11 38.31 58.99
C THR A 293 32.09 38.98 57.62
N CYS A 294 30.93 38.99 56.98
CA CYS A 294 30.71 39.71 55.73
C CYS A 294 29.88 40.95 56.04
N SER A 295 30.52 42.11 56.04
CA SER A 295 29.85 43.40 56.31
C SER A 295 29.14 43.93 55.06
N ARG A 296 29.57 43.49 53.87
CA ARG A 296 28.94 43.84 52.60
C ARG A 296 29.24 42.76 51.55
N ILE A 297 28.21 42.43 50.77
CA ILE A 297 28.34 41.71 49.51
C ILE A 297 27.28 42.24 48.55
N SER A 298 27.70 42.76 47.41
CA SER A 298 26.79 43.34 46.42
C SER A 298 27.37 43.27 45.02
N GLY A 299 26.51 43.02 44.03
CA GLY A 299 26.84 43.10 42.61
C GLY A 299 25.91 44.04 41.88
N TYR A 300 26.43 44.79 40.92
CA TYR A 300 25.64 45.67 40.07
C TYR A 300 26.33 45.91 38.72
N MET A 301 25.55 46.25 37.70
CA MET A 301 26.05 46.66 36.38
C MET A 301 25.85 48.16 36.23
N VAL A 302 26.90 48.89 35.83
CA VAL A 302 26.81 50.34 35.59
C VAL A 302 26.17 50.60 34.23
N ALA A 303 25.37 51.66 34.10
CA ALA A 303 24.73 52.07 32.84
C ALA A 303 25.76 52.09 31.68
N GLY A 304 25.48 51.35 30.61
CA GLY A 304 26.36 51.24 29.43
C GLY A 304 27.53 50.26 29.56
N SER A 305 27.65 49.55 30.70
CA SER A 305 28.67 48.52 30.92
C SER A 305 28.14 47.12 30.58
N GLU A 306 27.65 46.94 29.35
CA GLU A 306 26.98 45.73 28.81
C GLU A 306 27.80 44.42 28.86
N THR A 307 29.11 44.55 29.11
CA THR A 307 30.07 43.45 29.13
C THR A 307 30.65 43.15 30.51
N ARG A 308 30.36 43.97 31.54
CA ARG A 308 31.06 43.86 32.83
C ARG A 308 30.19 44.22 34.02
N ALA A 309 30.10 43.31 34.97
CA ALA A 309 29.48 43.48 36.29
C ALA A 309 30.53 43.89 37.34
N THR A 310 30.15 44.80 38.23
CA THR A 310 30.98 45.24 39.36
C THR A 310 30.57 44.48 40.61
N ILE A 311 31.53 43.83 41.26
CA ILE A 311 31.34 43.08 42.50
C ILE A 311 32.04 43.84 43.62
N THR A 312 31.32 44.10 44.72
CA THR A 312 31.85 44.79 45.89
C THR A 312 31.59 43.97 47.14
N ALA A 313 32.62 43.76 47.94
CA ALA A 313 32.50 43.04 49.19
C ALA A 313 33.46 43.60 50.26
N ASN A 314 33.09 43.40 51.52
CA ASN A 314 33.89 43.76 52.69
C ASN A 314 33.87 42.59 53.68
N PHE A 315 35.03 41.96 53.86
CA PHE A 315 35.21 40.82 54.75
C PHE A 315 36.17 41.17 55.88
N SER A 316 35.93 40.63 57.08
CA SER A 316 36.78 40.90 58.24
C SER A 316 38.16 40.22 58.21
N VAL A 317 38.42 39.34 57.24
CA VAL A 317 39.68 38.59 57.11
C VAL A 317 40.22 38.73 55.69
N SER A 318 41.53 38.95 55.58
CA SER A 318 42.21 39.10 54.29
C SER A 318 42.53 37.74 53.68
N GLN A 319 41.80 37.36 52.64
CA GLN A 319 41.99 36.11 51.89
C GLN A 319 41.23 36.16 50.56
N VAL A 320 41.34 35.08 49.78
CA VAL A 320 40.48 34.85 48.61
C VAL A 320 39.17 34.21 49.05
N TYR A 321 38.06 34.73 48.54
CA TYR A 321 36.73 34.17 48.72
C TYR A 321 36.19 33.67 47.38
N ARG A 322 35.44 32.57 47.40
CA ARG A 322 34.73 32.06 46.22
C ARG A 322 33.30 32.52 46.23
N LEU A 323 32.93 33.24 45.16
CA LEU A 323 31.60 33.82 44.99
C LEU A 323 30.85 33.07 43.88
N GLY A 324 29.57 32.79 44.13
CA GLY A 324 28.60 32.46 43.11
C GLY A 324 28.03 33.75 42.54
N LEU A 325 28.16 33.94 41.23
CA LEU A 325 27.66 35.10 40.52
C LEU A 325 26.54 34.65 39.58
N MET A 326 25.45 35.40 39.52
CA MET A 326 24.41 35.23 38.49
C MET A 326 23.91 36.60 38.06
N ALA A 327 23.79 36.79 36.75
CA ALA A 327 23.21 37.98 36.14
C ALA A 327 22.06 37.57 35.22
N ILE A 328 20.94 38.29 35.32
CA ILE A 328 19.74 38.10 34.51
C ILE A 328 19.46 39.40 33.77
N GLY A 329 19.26 39.33 32.46
CA GLY A 329 19.05 40.50 31.62
C GLY A 329 18.51 40.15 30.24
N ARG A 330 18.64 41.09 29.30
CA ARG A 330 18.21 40.92 27.90
C ARG A 330 19.40 40.66 26.98
N TRP A 331 19.20 39.94 25.87
CA TRP A 331 20.22 39.75 24.84
C TRP A 331 19.83 40.25 23.44
N PHE A 332 18.58 40.68 23.26
CA PHE A 332 18.06 41.44 22.13
C PHE A 332 16.91 42.34 22.56
#